data_AF-A0A949NEY5-F1
#
_entry.id   AF-A0A949NEY5-F1
#
_cell.length_a   1.000
_cell.length_b   1.000
_cell.length_c   1.000
_cell.angle_alpha   90.00
_cell.angle_beta   90.00
_cell.angle_gamma   90.00
#
_symmetry.space_group_name_H-M   'P 1'
#
loop_
_entity.id
_entity.type
_entity.pdbx_description
1 polymer ?
#
loop_
_entity_poly.entity_id
_entity_poly.type
_entity_poly.pdbx_seq_one_letter_code
_entity_poly.pdbx_strand_id
1 'polypeptide(L)'
;MRRRTLSVLFLVMIVLIPIELFAEMPDTLFLEFDFEGFGNMIMASPPMYFGDIIAGDPLVVGGTWWVEIDDTGWPGTGDPAARWQYLYDNFFEYNPMTGSWTAEFDGESLASKPNWEITHPVNGIMEGTLVISFTFGDWDFDGILDIEERMFGTYEGTLMVMKYGTGNFAAYCGSGAYNGSCQNADPANWADDYVEGHCVMDLVNCSIANENRSWSYVKTLYKE
;
A
#
# COMPACT_ATOMS: atom_id res chain seq x y z
N MET A 1 36.87 -73.03 17.72
CA MET A 1 35.63 -72.21 17.62
C MET A 1 35.91 -70.84 18.19
N ARG A 2 35.98 -69.79 17.35
CA ARG A 2 36.34 -68.42 17.75
C ARG A 2 35.11 -67.53 17.49
N ARG A 3 34.41 -67.12 18.54
CA ARG A 3 33.22 -66.24 18.47
C ARG A 3 33.67 -64.83 18.04
N ARG A 4 33.18 -64.35 16.91
CA ARG A 4 33.27 -62.95 16.48
C ARG A 4 32.12 -62.18 17.13
N THR A 5 32.41 -61.31 18.08
CA THR A 5 31.48 -60.29 18.58
C THR A 5 31.48 -59.13 17.59
N LEU A 6 30.43 -59.05 16.77
CA LEU A 6 30.12 -57.89 15.93
C LEU A 6 29.47 -56.84 16.85
N SER A 7 30.25 -55.89 17.34
CA SER A 7 29.69 -54.70 18.00
C SER A 7 29.18 -53.76 16.93
N VAL A 8 27.88 -53.86 16.65
CA VAL A 8 27.14 -52.89 15.82
C VAL A 8 26.96 -51.64 16.69
N LEU A 9 27.90 -50.69 16.56
CA LEU A 9 27.76 -49.36 17.13
C LEU A 9 26.76 -48.60 16.26
N PHE A 10 25.47 -48.64 16.62
CA PHE A 10 24.46 -47.74 16.06
C PHE A 10 24.77 -46.33 16.55
N LEU A 11 25.55 -45.59 15.75
CA LEU A 11 25.73 -44.16 15.92
C LEU A 11 24.38 -43.51 15.58
N VAL A 12 23.52 -43.31 16.58
CA VAL A 12 22.33 -42.47 16.47
C VAL A 12 22.82 -41.04 16.32
N MET A 13 23.13 -40.66 15.09
CA MET A 13 23.31 -39.27 14.70
C MET A 13 21.91 -38.65 14.79
N ILE A 14 21.58 -38.13 15.98
CA ILE A 14 20.45 -37.22 16.15
C ILE A 14 20.76 -36.05 15.23
N VAL A 15 20.18 -36.07 14.04
CA VAL A 15 20.12 -34.91 13.17
C VAL A 15 19.29 -33.91 13.96
N LEU A 16 19.96 -33.02 14.68
CA LEU A 16 19.40 -31.76 15.16
C LEU A 16 19.06 -30.96 13.90
N ILE A 17 17.97 -31.34 13.24
CA ILE A 17 17.31 -30.46 12.29
C ILE A 17 16.91 -29.28 13.18
N PRO A 18 17.44 -28.07 12.95
CA PRO A 18 16.88 -26.90 13.60
C PRO A 18 15.42 -26.89 13.20
N ILE A 19 14.55 -27.23 14.15
CA ILE A 19 13.14 -26.88 14.04
C ILE A 19 13.22 -25.36 14.15
N GLU A 20 13.23 -24.69 13.01
CA GLU A 20 12.92 -23.28 12.95
C GLU A 20 11.50 -23.18 13.51
N LEU A 21 11.43 -22.93 14.81
CA LEU A 21 10.25 -22.39 15.45
C LEU A 21 10.06 -21.04 14.76
N PHE A 22 9.31 -21.06 13.65
CA PHE A 22 8.73 -19.85 13.10
C PHE A 22 7.98 -19.22 14.28
N ALA A 23 8.52 -18.12 14.79
CA ALA A 23 7.86 -17.36 15.83
C ALA A 23 6.46 -17.04 15.30
N GLU A 24 5.45 -17.54 15.99
CA GLU A 24 4.06 -17.26 15.62
C GLU A 24 3.87 -15.75 15.69
N MET A 25 3.42 -15.15 14.59
CA MET A 25 3.14 -13.73 14.54
C MET A 25 1.93 -13.41 15.45
N PRO A 26 1.89 -12.23 16.08
CA PRO A 26 0.82 -11.88 17.01
C PRO A 26 -0.53 -11.72 16.30
N ASP A 27 -1.63 -12.03 16.98
CA ASP A 27 -2.99 -11.91 16.39
C ASP A 27 -3.37 -10.50 15.92
N THR A 28 -2.70 -9.48 16.47
CA THR A 28 -2.81 -8.08 16.08
C THR A 28 -1.42 -7.55 15.74
N LEU A 29 -1.31 -6.82 14.65
CA LEU A 29 -0.06 -6.24 14.18
C LEU A 29 -0.29 -4.77 13.86
N PHE A 30 0.48 -3.90 14.50
CA PHE A 30 0.52 -2.48 14.19
C PHE A 30 1.83 -2.21 13.43
N LEU A 31 1.72 -1.70 12.21
CA LEU A 31 2.87 -1.38 11.37
C LEU A 31 2.96 0.13 11.18
N GLU A 32 4.19 0.64 11.25
CA GLU A 32 4.52 2.05 11.02
C GLU A 32 5.78 2.10 10.17
N PHE A 33 5.74 2.78 9.03
CA PHE A 33 6.88 2.85 8.11
C PHE A 33 6.89 4.08 7.22
N ASP A 34 8.09 4.48 6.81
CA ASP A 34 8.31 5.54 5.84
C ASP A 34 8.64 4.94 4.47
N PHE A 35 8.16 5.61 3.42
CA PHE A 35 8.36 5.18 2.05
C PHE A 35 8.78 6.35 1.16
N GLU A 36 9.51 6.05 0.10
CA GLU A 36 9.84 6.96 -0.99
C GLU A 36 9.64 6.26 -2.33
N GLY A 37 9.42 7.01 -3.40
CA GLY A 37 9.18 6.44 -4.72
C GLY A 37 8.97 7.46 -5.82
N PHE A 38 8.69 6.93 -7.01
CA PHE A 38 8.40 7.71 -8.20
C PHE A 38 7.12 7.22 -8.86
N GLY A 39 6.47 8.09 -9.59
CA GLY A 39 5.34 7.74 -10.43
C GLY A 39 5.04 8.83 -11.44
N ASN A 40 4.03 8.62 -12.26
CA ASN A 40 3.62 9.64 -13.22
C ASN A 40 2.16 9.45 -13.61
N MET A 41 1.30 10.39 -13.26
CA MET A 41 -0.13 10.32 -13.59
C MET A 41 -0.43 10.60 -15.07
N ILE A 42 0.48 11.30 -15.76
CA ILE A 42 0.27 11.85 -17.10
C ILE A 42 0.95 11.01 -18.19
N MET A 43 2.15 10.53 -17.92
CA MET A 43 2.98 9.85 -18.92
C MET A 43 2.89 8.31 -18.83
N ALA A 44 2.23 7.76 -17.80
CA ALA A 44 2.04 6.33 -17.62
C ALA A 44 0.57 5.91 -17.78
N SER A 45 0.35 4.70 -18.30
CA SER A 45 -0.96 4.06 -18.49
C SER A 45 -0.82 2.54 -18.32
N PRO A 46 -1.36 1.96 -17.21
CA PRO A 46 -1.98 2.69 -16.10
C PRO A 46 -0.96 3.55 -15.33
N PRO A 47 -1.39 4.66 -14.69
CA PRO A 47 -0.58 5.36 -13.71
C PRO A 47 -0.14 4.44 -12.59
N MET A 48 1.16 4.48 -12.27
CA MET A 48 1.74 3.69 -11.19
C MET A 48 2.74 4.54 -10.41
N TYR A 49 2.63 4.49 -9.09
CA TYR A 49 3.61 5.02 -8.14
C TYR A 49 4.27 3.84 -7.43
N PHE A 50 5.59 3.83 -7.31
CA PHE A 50 6.32 2.71 -6.72
C PHE A 50 7.65 3.14 -6.12
N GLY A 51 8.15 2.37 -5.17
CA GLY A 51 9.47 2.62 -4.59
C GLY A 51 9.79 1.71 -3.40
N ASP A 52 10.59 2.24 -2.49
CA ASP A 52 11.18 1.50 -1.38
C ASP A 52 10.57 1.89 -0.04
N ILE A 53 10.53 0.93 0.89
CA ILE A 53 10.22 1.16 2.30
C ILE A 53 11.53 1.36 3.05
N ILE A 54 11.81 2.60 3.43
CA ILE A 54 13.15 3.05 3.84
C ILE A 54 13.36 3.05 5.36
N ALA A 55 12.29 3.10 6.16
CA ALA A 55 12.36 3.11 7.61
C ALA A 55 11.07 2.58 8.26
N GLY A 56 11.12 2.27 9.57
CA GLY A 56 9.97 1.80 10.35
C GLY A 56 10.03 0.33 10.78
N ASP A 57 8.90 -0.37 10.70
CA ASP A 57 8.75 -1.74 11.20
C ASP A 57 9.59 -2.75 10.39
N PRO A 58 10.43 -3.60 11.05
CA PRO A 58 11.28 -4.58 10.38
C PRO A 58 10.54 -5.64 9.54
N LEU A 59 9.22 -5.77 9.69
CA LEU A 59 8.43 -6.68 8.89
C LEU A 59 8.23 -6.18 7.45
N VAL A 60 8.37 -4.88 7.22
CA VAL A 60 8.17 -4.24 5.92
C VAL A 60 9.39 -3.48 5.41
N VAL A 61 10.27 -3.00 6.30
CA VAL A 61 11.51 -2.30 5.92
C VAL A 61 12.41 -3.19 5.08
N GLY A 62 12.92 -2.63 3.98
CA GLY A 62 13.69 -3.38 2.96
C GLY A 62 12.80 -4.12 1.95
N GLY A 63 11.48 -3.92 2.03
CA GLY A 63 10.53 -4.24 0.98
C GLY A 63 10.32 -3.08 0.01
N THR A 64 9.56 -3.38 -1.04
CA THR A 64 9.11 -2.39 -2.04
C THR A 64 7.61 -2.20 -1.93
N TRP A 65 7.11 -1.07 -2.42
CA TRP A 65 5.68 -0.79 -2.52
C TRP A 65 5.32 -0.32 -3.92
N TRP A 66 4.07 -0.53 -4.32
CA TRP A 66 3.49 0.13 -5.49
C TRP A 66 2.00 0.40 -5.31
N VAL A 67 1.51 1.38 -6.06
CA VAL A 67 0.13 1.82 -6.17
C VAL A 67 -0.19 1.98 -7.65
N GLU A 68 -1.28 1.38 -8.13
CA GLU A 68 -1.75 1.46 -9.51
C GLU A 68 -3.16 2.06 -9.55
N ILE A 69 -3.37 3.02 -10.47
CA ILE A 69 -4.66 3.68 -10.69
C ILE A 69 -5.23 3.20 -12.02
N ASP A 70 -6.50 2.79 -12.03
CA ASP A 70 -7.20 2.41 -13.26
C ASP A 70 -7.54 3.65 -14.10
N ASP A 71 -6.88 3.79 -15.24
CA ASP A 71 -7.09 4.89 -16.18
C ASP A 71 -8.02 4.54 -17.35
N THR A 72 -8.87 3.51 -17.17
CA THR A 72 -9.88 3.15 -18.17
C THR A 72 -10.76 4.35 -18.50
N GLY A 73 -10.70 4.79 -19.76
CA GLY A 73 -11.48 5.92 -20.28
C GLY A 73 -10.73 7.25 -20.29
N TRP A 74 -9.52 7.32 -19.74
CA TRP A 74 -8.69 8.52 -19.79
C TRP A 74 -8.09 8.70 -21.20
N PRO A 75 -7.74 9.93 -21.61
CA PRO A 75 -6.94 10.15 -22.82
C PRO A 75 -5.61 9.40 -22.75
N GLY A 76 -5.16 8.84 -23.87
CA GLY A 76 -3.86 8.16 -23.92
C GLY A 76 -2.66 9.10 -23.68
N THR A 77 -1.50 8.53 -23.36
CA THR A 77 -0.28 9.26 -22.99
C THR A 77 0.41 9.98 -24.16
N GLY A 78 -0.09 9.83 -25.40
CA GLY A 78 0.45 10.49 -26.58
C GLY A 78 0.16 12.00 -26.66
N ASP A 79 -0.79 12.50 -25.87
CA ASP A 79 -1.08 13.93 -25.70
C ASP A 79 -1.17 14.25 -24.19
N PRO A 80 -0.01 14.52 -23.54
CA PRO A 80 0.05 14.78 -22.10
C PRO A 80 -0.80 15.96 -21.66
N ALA A 81 -0.91 17.01 -22.49
CA ALA A 81 -1.70 18.19 -22.18
C ALA A 81 -3.20 17.86 -22.17
N ALA A 82 -3.69 17.06 -23.14
CA ALA A 82 -5.08 16.61 -23.15
C ALA A 82 -5.40 15.69 -21.96
N ARG A 83 -4.46 14.81 -21.57
CA ARG A 83 -4.63 13.93 -20.41
C ARG A 83 -4.64 14.70 -19.10
N TRP A 84 -3.75 15.67 -18.92
CA TRP A 84 -3.77 16.58 -17.78
C TRP A 84 -5.10 17.34 -17.70
N GLN A 85 -5.56 17.93 -18.81
CA GLN A 85 -6.81 18.69 -18.82
C GLN A 85 -7.99 17.80 -18.43
N TYR A 86 -8.04 16.56 -18.94
CA TYR A 86 -9.05 15.60 -18.54
C TYR A 86 -9.01 15.31 -17.04
N LEU A 87 -7.82 15.08 -16.47
CA LEU A 87 -7.68 14.82 -15.04
C LEU A 87 -8.13 16.01 -14.20
N TYR A 88 -7.69 17.21 -14.57
CA TYR A 88 -8.09 18.45 -13.94
C TYR A 88 -9.61 18.64 -13.97
N ASP A 89 -10.25 18.47 -15.12
CA ASP A 89 -11.69 18.72 -15.28
C ASP A 89 -12.58 17.68 -14.58
N ASN A 90 -12.09 16.46 -14.37
CA ASN A 90 -12.91 15.34 -13.87
C ASN A 90 -12.64 14.97 -12.41
N PHE A 91 -11.45 15.27 -11.87
CA PHE A 91 -11.06 14.81 -10.54
C PHE A 91 -10.70 15.94 -9.59
N PHE A 92 -10.25 17.10 -10.08
CA PHE A 92 -9.81 18.18 -9.20
C PHE A 92 -10.97 19.07 -8.77
N GLU A 93 -11.12 19.24 -7.45
CA GLU A 93 -12.08 20.14 -6.84
C GLU A 93 -11.36 21.28 -6.10
N TYR A 94 -11.81 22.52 -6.34
CA TYR A 94 -11.26 23.70 -5.67
C TYR A 94 -11.94 23.95 -4.33
N ASN A 95 -11.14 24.12 -3.28
CA ASN A 95 -11.59 24.58 -1.98
C ASN A 95 -11.20 26.05 -1.75
N PRO A 96 -12.13 27.01 -1.86
CA PRO A 96 -11.84 28.44 -1.72
C PRO A 96 -11.53 28.84 -0.27
N MET A 97 -11.80 27.99 0.73
CA MET A 97 -11.46 28.30 2.12
C MET A 97 -9.99 28.06 2.42
N THR A 98 -9.39 27.05 1.77
CA THR A 98 -7.99 26.66 1.95
C THR A 98 -7.09 27.16 0.82
N GLY A 99 -7.66 27.57 -0.33
CA GLY A 99 -6.89 27.88 -1.52
C GLY A 99 -6.18 26.63 -2.01
N SER A 100 -6.93 25.56 -2.26
CA SER A 100 -6.33 24.28 -2.65
C SER A 100 -7.17 23.53 -3.66
N TRP A 101 -6.49 22.80 -4.53
CA TRP A 101 -7.05 21.87 -5.50
C TRP A 101 -6.79 20.45 -5.04
N THR A 102 -7.85 19.68 -4.83
CA THR A 102 -7.75 18.29 -4.37
C THR A 102 -8.34 17.34 -5.41
N ALA A 103 -7.60 16.30 -5.77
CA ALA A 103 -8.10 15.19 -6.56
C ALA A 103 -8.16 13.92 -5.71
N GLU A 104 -9.33 13.28 -5.67
CA GLU A 104 -9.56 12.02 -4.97
C GLU A 104 -9.82 10.86 -5.95
N PHE A 105 -9.01 9.81 -5.83
CA PHE A 105 -9.05 8.61 -6.65
C PHE A 105 -9.55 7.45 -5.80
N ASP A 106 -10.78 7.03 -6.04
CA ASP A 106 -11.48 6.05 -5.21
C ASP A 106 -12.40 5.13 -6.05
N GLY A 107 -13.38 4.48 -5.42
CA GLY A 107 -14.30 3.58 -6.13
C GLY A 107 -15.52 4.27 -6.73
N GLU A 108 -15.72 5.54 -6.44
CA GLU A 108 -16.80 6.37 -6.97
C GLU A 108 -16.33 7.22 -8.15
N SER A 109 -15.09 7.73 -8.10
CA SER A 109 -14.48 8.55 -9.15
C SER A 109 -13.85 7.72 -10.28
N LEU A 110 -13.50 6.45 -10.02
CA LEU A 110 -12.85 5.57 -11.00
C LEU A 110 -13.69 4.35 -11.38
N ALA A 111 -13.32 3.72 -12.50
CA ALA A 111 -13.91 2.47 -12.94
C ALA A 111 -13.65 1.32 -11.95
N SER A 112 -12.50 1.35 -11.28
CA SER A 112 -12.16 0.47 -10.17
C SER A 112 -11.29 1.21 -9.14
N LYS A 113 -11.35 0.77 -7.88
CA LYS A 113 -10.51 1.34 -6.82
C LYS A 113 -9.04 1.13 -7.16
N PRO A 114 -8.17 2.11 -6.86
CA PRO A 114 -6.73 1.91 -6.94
C PRO A 114 -6.29 0.66 -6.17
N ASN A 115 -5.30 -0.03 -6.72
CA ASN A 115 -4.68 -1.19 -6.10
C ASN A 115 -3.34 -0.81 -5.48
N TRP A 116 -2.93 -1.52 -4.44
CA TRP A 116 -1.58 -1.39 -3.89
C TRP A 116 -1.04 -2.73 -3.43
N GLU A 117 0.28 -2.76 -3.32
CA GLU A 117 1.02 -3.89 -2.80
C GLU A 117 2.27 -3.43 -2.04
N ILE A 118 2.62 -4.17 -0.99
CA ILE A 118 3.93 -4.20 -0.37
C ILE A 118 4.51 -5.60 -0.58
N THR A 119 5.72 -5.69 -1.10
CA THR A 119 6.47 -6.93 -1.28
C THR A 119 7.72 -6.91 -0.42
N HIS A 120 7.84 -7.84 0.53
CA HIS A 120 9.04 -8.04 1.35
C HIS A 120 9.68 -9.41 1.03
N PRO A 121 10.99 -9.47 0.75
CA PRO A 121 11.64 -10.69 0.26
C PRO A 121 11.57 -11.89 1.21
N VAL A 122 11.39 -11.64 2.51
CA VAL A 122 11.32 -12.68 3.55
C VAL A 122 9.92 -12.84 4.13
N ASN A 123 9.14 -11.75 4.22
CA ASN A 123 7.89 -11.74 4.98
C ASN A 123 6.65 -11.98 4.09
N GLY A 124 6.83 -11.90 2.77
CA GLY A 124 5.76 -12.13 1.80
C GLY A 124 5.18 -10.82 1.26
N ILE A 125 3.96 -10.92 0.74
CA ILE A 125 3.26 -9.87 0.03
C ILE A 125 2.04 -9.44 0.86
N MET A 126 1.74 -8.15 0.86
CA MET A 126 0.49 -7.59 1.36
C MET A 126 -0.12 -6.75 0.26
N GLU A 127 -1.38 -7.00 -0.11
CA GLU A 127 -2.04 -6.28 -1.19
C GLU A 127 -3.48 -5.93 -0.83
N GLY A 128 -4.03 -4.93 -1.52
CA GLY A 128 -5.40 -4.51 -1.33
C GLY A 128 -5.79 -3.34 -2.21
N THR A 129 -6.78 -2.59 -1.74
CA THR A 129 -7.27 -1.37 -2.41
C THR A 129 -7.05 -0.17 -1.52
N LEU A 130 -6.98 1.03 -2.09
CA LEU A 130 -6.84 2.28 -1.35
C LEU A 130 -7.69 3.39 -1.94
N VAL A 131 -7.74 4.50 -1.20
CA VAL A 131 -8.14 5.82 -1.71
C VAL A 131 -6.89 6.69 -1.71
N ILE A 132 -6.66 7.42 -2.79
CA ILE A 132 -5.52 8.32 -2.96
C ILE A 132 -6.05 9.74 -3.11
N SER A 133 -5.44 10.68 -2.41
CA SER A 133 -5.69 12.11 -2.55
C SER A 133 -4.39 12.84 -2.88
N PHE A 134 -4.45 13.67 -3.92
CA PHE A 134 -3.43 14.65 -4.24
C PHE A 134 -3.99 16.04 -3.96
N THR A 135 -3.28 16.84 -3.16
CA THR A 135 -3.67 18.24 -2.93
C THR A 135 -2.54 19.19 -3.28
N PHE A 136 -2.84 20.17 -4.13
CA PHE A 136 -1.95 21.28 -4.48
C PHE A 136 -2.51 22.59 -3.93
N GLY A 137 -1.63 23.48 -3.49
CA GLY A 137 -2.02 24.82 -3.04
C GLY A 137 -2.13 25.78 -4.21
N ASP A 138 -3.19 26.58 -4.22
CA ASP A 138 -3.36 27.77 -5.05
C ASP A 138 -2.82 28.97 -4.24
N TRP A 139 -1.62 29.43 -4.59
CA TRP A 139 -0.84 30.39 -3.81
C TRP A 139 -1.30 31.83 -4.00
N ASP A 140 -1.97 32.14 -5.12
CA ASP A 140 -2.48 33.47 -5.38
C ASP A 140 -4.01 33.60 -5.24
N PHE A 141 -4.69 32.49 -4.94
CA PHE A 141 -6.12 32.38 -4.65
C PHE A 141 -7.01 32.83 -5.82
N ASP A 142 -6.56 32.64 -7.06
CA ASP A 142 -7.33 33.02 -8.24
C ASP A 142 -8.29 31.92 -8.73
N GLY A 143 -8.23 30.73 -8.13
CA GLY A 143 -9.05 29.60 -8.52
C GLY A 143 -8.63 28.98 -9.84
N ILE A 144 -7.33 29.05 -10.17
CA ILE A 144 -6.65 28.35 -11.25
C ILE A 144 -5.54 27.52 -10.61
N LEU A 145 -5.22 26.36 -11.18
CA LEU A 145 -4.05 25.58 -10.75
C LEU A 145 -2.90 25.85 -11.71
N ASP A 146 -2.05 26.79 -11.34
CA ASP A 146 -0.93 27.23 -12.17
C ASP A 146 0.15 26.15 -12.30
N ILE A 147 1.02 26.32 -13.29
CA ILE A 147 2.04 25.31 -13.57
C ILE A 147 3.07 25.22 -12.45
N GLU A 148 3.44 26.34 -11.82
CA GLU A 148 4.35 26.39 -10.68
C GLU A 148 3.76 25.76 -9.41
N GLU A 149 2.45 25.80 -9.26
CA GLU A 149 1.73 25.27 -8.08
C GLU A 149 1.66 23.74 -8.10
N ARG A 150 1.78 23.13 -9.28
CA ARG A 150 1.85 21.67 -9.47
C ARG A 150 3.18 21.07 -9.03
N MET A 151 4.17 21.89 -8.68
CA MET A 151 5.49 21.40 -8.27
C MET A 151 5.48 20.72 -6.91
N PHE A 152 4.61 21.15 -5.99
CA PHE A 152 4.60 20.66 -4.61
C PHE A 152 3.17 20.44 -4.13
N GLY A 153 2.88 19.22 -3.70
CA GLY A 153 1.59 18.86 -3.14
C GLY A 153 1.71 17.88 -1.97
N THR A 154 0.56 17.51 -1.43
CA THR A 154 0.44 16.41 -0.49
C THR A 154 0.00 15.14 -1.22
N TYR A 155 0.47 14.00 -0.70
CA TYR A 155 0.09 12.67 -1.15
C TYR A 155 -0.39 11.89 0.06
N GLU A 156 -1.69 11.65 0.15
CA GLU A 156 -2.30 11.04 1.33
C GLU A 156 -3.44 10.10 0.96
N GLY A 157 -3.89 9.30 1.91
CA GLY A 157 -4.95 8.35 1.62
C GLY A 157 -5.22 7.33 2.72
N THR A 158 -6.13 6.41 2.40
CA THR A 158 -6.50 5.29 3.28
C THR A 158 -6.29 3.97 2.55
N LEU A 159 -5.61 3.03 3.20
CA LEU A 159 -5.37 1.69 2.68
C LEU A 159 -6.35 0.70 3.29
N MET A 160 -6.81 -0.25 2.50
CA MET A 160 -7.55 -1.41 2.96
C MET A 160 -6.79 -2.67 2.57
N VAL A 161 -6.37 -3.44 3.57
CA VAL A 161 -5.77 -4.76 3.39
C VAL A 161 -6.89 -5.79 3.34
N MET A 162 -7.08 -6.37 2.17
CA MET A 162 -7.96 -7.53 2.00
C MET A 162 -7.16 -8.81 2.24
N LYS A 163 -7.84 -9.95 2.46
CA LYS A 163 -7.21 -11.23 2.77
C LYS A 163 -6.55 -11.86 1.53
N TYR A 164 -5.52 -11.19 1.00
CA TYR A 164 -4.78 -11.58 -0.20
C TYR A 164 -3.27 -11.65 0.03
N GLY A 165 -2.80 -11.40 1.25
CA GLY A 165 -1.39 -11.50 1.58
C GLY A 165 -0.81 -12.90 1.40
N THR A 166 0.51 -12.98 1.33
CA THR A 166 1.29 -14.22 1.31
C THR A 166 2.31 -14.24 2.45
N GLY A 167 2.97 -15.37 2.69
CA GLY A 167 3.98 -15.49 3.74
C GLY A 167 3.43 -15.17 5.14
N ASN A 168 4.14 -14.33 5.88
CA ASN A 168 3.76 -13.88 7.22
C ASN A 168 2.51 -13.00 7.20
N PHE A 169 2.17 -12.39 6.06
CA PHE A 169 1.01 -11.53 5.92
C PHE A 169 -0.28 -12.27 5.51
N ALA A 170 -0.21 -13.57 5.19
CA ALA A 170 -1.35 -14.33 4.66
C ALA A 170 -2.56 -14.45 5.60
N ALA A 171 -2.35 -14.31 6.91
CA ALA A 171 -3.41 -14.37 7.90
C ALA A 171 -4.11 -13.04 8.13
N TYR A 172 -3.54 -11.92 7.67
CA TYR A 172 -3.95 -10.58 8.09
C TYR A 172 -4.90 -9.90 7.12
N CYS A 173 -5.75 -9.04 7.70
CA CYS A 173 -6.56 -8.04 7.02
C CYS A 173 -6.68 -6.85 7.97
N GLY A 174 -7.06 -5.70 7.42
CA GLY A 174 -7.12 -4.49 8.20
C GLY A 174 -7.16 -3.26 7.33
N SER A 175 -6.72 -2.15 7.92
CA SER A 175 -6.72 -0.87 7.25
C SER A 175 -5.54 -0.03 7.73
N GLY A 176 -5.16 0.93 6.92
CA GLY A 176 -4.16 1.90 7.27
C GLY A 176 -4.49 3.28 6.72
N ALA A 177 -3.63 4.23 7.06
CA ALA A 177 -3.61 5.54 6.45
C ALA A 177 -2.16 5.89 6.12
N TYR A 178 -1.98 6.76 5.14
CA TYR A 178 -0.69 7.34 4.84
C TYR A 178 -0.84 8.83 4.56
N ASN A 179 0.24 9.55 4.83
CA ASN A 179 0.34 10.96 4.55
C ASN A 179 1.78 11.30 4.16
N GLY A 180 1.93 12.17 3.19
CA GLY A 180 3.21 12.42 2.55
C GLY A 180 3.19 13.66 1.68
N SER A 181 4.26 13.82 0.91
CA SER A 181 4.40 14.86 -0.09
C SER A 181 4.55 14.27 -1.48
N CYS A 182 4.11 15.02 -2.48
CA CYS A 182 4.46 14.79 -3.87
C CYS A 182 5.22 16.01 -4.39
N GLN A 183 6.23 15.75 -5.22
CA GLN A 183 7.06 16.78 -5.85
C GLN A 183 7.18 16.47 -7.33
N ASN A 184 6.62 17.33 -8.17
CA ASN A 184 6.85 17.25 -9.61
C ASN A 184 8.10 18.08 -9.95
N ALA A 185 9.16 17.40 -10.40
CA ALA A 185 10.43 18.05 -10.70
C ALA A 185 10.36 19.04 -11.87
N ASP A 186 9.42 18.83 -12.80
CA ASP A 186 9.23 19.68 -13.98
C ASP A 186 7.79 19.53 -14.54
N PRO A 187 6.82 20.30 -14.00
CA PRO A 187 5.43 20.19 -14.40
C PRO A 187 5.19 20.64 -15.85
N ALA A 188 6.14 21.36 -16.47
CA ALA A 188 6.06 21.74 -17.88
C ALA A 188 6.41 20.59 -18.83
N ASN A 189 7.23 19.65 -18.37
CA ASN A 189 7.64 18.49 -19.15
C ASN A 189 6.94 17.21 -18.71
N TRP A 190 5.96 17.29 -17.80
CA TRP A 190 5.24 16.14 -17.27
C TRP A 190 6.21 15.09 -16.69
N ALA A 191 7.29 15.58 -16.08
CA ALA A 191 8.31 14.73 -15.50
C ALA A 191 7.75 13.87 -14.37
N ASP A 192 8.49 12.84 -13.99
CA ASP A 192 8.08 11.95 -12.91
C ASP A 192 7.91 12.72 -11.61
N ASP A 193 6.83 12.35 -10.92
CA ASP A 193 6.53 12.81 -9.58
C ASP A 193 7.36 11.98 -8.60
N TYR A 194 8.11 12.65 -7.73
CA TYR A 194 8.69 12.03 -6.55
C TYR A 194 7.67 12.07 -5.42
N VAL A 195 7.46 10.94 -4.74
CA VAL A 195 6.55 10.85 -3.60
C VAL A 195 7.29 10.26 -2.41
N GLU A 196 7.03 10.82 -1.23
CA GLU A 196 7.53 10.29 0.03
C GLU A 196 6.46 10.46 1.09
N GLY A 197 6.45 9.58 2.08
CA GLY A 197 5.45 9.66 3.14
C GLY A 197 5.65 8.68 4.27
N HIS A 198 4.69 8.74 5.16
CA HIS A 198 4.59 7.92 6.36
C HIS A 198 3.28 7.14 6.31
N CYS A 199 3.33 5.87 6.68
CA CYS A 199 2.17 4.98 6.70
C CYS A 199 2.02 4.31 8.06
N VAL A 200 0.77 4.23 8.52
CA VAL A 200 0.35 3.44 9.69
C VAL A 200 -0.69 2.42 9.26
N MET A 201 -0.56 1.18 9.73
CA MET A 201 -1.54 0.11 9.47
C MET A 201 -1.89 -0.64 10.76
N ASP A 202 -3.17 -0.93 10.93
CA ASP A 202 -3.71 -1.79 11.97
C ASP A 202 -4.26 -3.07 11.34
N LEU A 203 -3.58 -4.18 11.62
CA LEU A 203 -3.84 -5.49 11.03
C LEU A 203 -4.27 -6.47 12.10
N VAL A 204 -5.25 -7.30 11.76
CA VAL A 204 -5.75 -8.37 12.61
C VAL A 204 -5.75 -9.68 11.85
N ASN A 205 -5.53 -10.78 12.57
CA ASN A 205 -5.70 -12.10 11.99
C ASN A 205 -7.17 -12.30 11.59
N CYS A 206 -7.43 -12.42 10.29
CA CYS A 206 -8.76 -12.51 9.73
C CYS A 206 -9.54 -13.74 10.21
N SER A 207 -8.85 -14.83 10.60
CA SER A 207 -9.54 -16.00 11.13
C SER A 207 -10.23 -15.69 12.46
N ILE A 208 -9.60 -14.85 13.30
CA ILE A 208 -10.13 -14.47 14.62
C ILE A 208 -11.23 -13.41 14.48
N ALA A 209 -11.07 -12.46 13.57
CA ALA A 209 -12.10 -11.45 13.31
C ALA A 209 -13.45 -12.09 12.89
N ASN A 210 -13.39 -13.14 12.06
CA ASN A 210 -14.57 -13.91 11.66
C ASN A 210 -15.16 -14.69 12.83
N GLU A 211 -14.33 -15.27 13.71
CA GLU A 211 -14.79 -16.00 14.88
C GLU A 211 -15.54 -15.08 15.85
N ASN A 212 -15.01 -13.89 16.14
CA ASN A 212 -15.64 -12.91 17.03
C ASN A 212 -16.98 -12.39 16.48
N ARG A 213 -17.07 -12.12 15.16
CA ARG A 213 -18.33 -11.72 14.52
C ARG A 213 -19.36 -12.84 14.56
N SER A 214 -18.92 -14.07 14.28
CA SER A 214 -19.77 -15.26 14.27
C SER A 214 -20.28 -15.59 15.68
N TRP A 215 -19.42 -15.58 16.71
CA TRP A 215 -19.82 -15.81 18.09
C TRP A 215 -20.70 -14.70 18.66
N SER A 216 -20.45 -13.45 18.30
CA SER A 216 -21.31 -12.35 18.71
C SER A 216 -22.71 -12.50 18.11
N TYR A 217 -22.81 -12.87 16.84
CA TYR A 217 -24.08 -13.19 16.19
C TYR A 217 -24.78 -14.40 16.86
N VAL A 218 -24.05 -15.48 17.12
CA VAL A 218 -24.59 -16.65 17.84
C VAL A 218 -25.11 -16.24 19.22
N LYS A 219 -24.36 -15.43 19.98
CA LYS A 219 -24.81 -14.93 21.29
C LYS A 219 -26.07 -14.06 21.19
N THR A 220 -26.29 -13.34 20.09
CA THR A 220 -27.55 -12.60 19.88
C THR A 220 -28.75 -13.51 19.65
N LEU A 221 -28.56 -14.69 19.03
CA LEU A 221 -29.62 -15.68 18.84
C LEU A 221 -30.07 -16.35 20.17
N TYR A 222 -29.23 -16.34 21.20
CA TYR A 222 -29.52 -16.94 22.53
C TYR A 222 -29.88 -15.90 23.60
N LYS A 223 -30.15 -14.65 23.22
CA LYS A 223 -30.58 -13.57 24.13
C LYS A 223 -32.10 -13.37 24.17
N GLU A 224 -32.87 -14.28 23.57
CA GLU A 224 -34.32 -14.42 23.77
C GLU A 224 -34.63 -15.36 24.96
#